data_AF-A0A1Y5H2P7-F1
#
_entry.id   AF-A0A1Y5H2P7-F1
#
_cell.length_a   1.000
_cell.length_b   1.000
_cell.length_c   1.000
_cell.angle_alpha   90.00
_cell.angle_beta   90.00
_cell.angle_gamma   90.00
#
_symmetry.space_group_name_H-M   'P 1'
#
loop_
_entity.id
_entity.type
_entity.pdbx_description
1 polymer ?
#
loop_
_entity_poly.entity_id
_entity_poly.type
_entity_poly.pdbx_seq_one_letter_code
_entity_poly.pdbx_strand_id
1 'polypeptide(L)'
;MSVHNRVVGVGIIFLLCLFLLLPNAVSADEEAFTDFERCVVQEYEEHARTPETAYQIGECFYQIVHRRCDHMSVSMNTETMQALKSKISAHIILQYADSWFVLAAKDGHLGATEQLAQTRRRLAEL
;
A
#
# COMPACT_ATOMS: atom_id res chain seq x y z
N MET A 1 -0.53 63.22 -3.56
CA MET A 1 -0.81 61.78 -3.38
C MET A 1 -1.19 61.24 -4.76
N SER A 2 -0.58 60.20 -5.32
CA SER A 2 -0.31 58.91 -4.70
C SER A 2 0.90 58.22 -5.36
N VAL A 3 2.01 58.17 -4.63
CA VAL A 3 3.22 57.38 -4.96
C VAL A 3 3.05 55.90 -4.51
N HIS A 4 1.89 55.53 -3.94
CA HIS A 4 1.69 54.25 -3.28
C HIS A 4 1.36 53.06 -4.20
N ASN A 5 0.91 53.28 -5.44
CA ASN A 5 0.46 52.16 -6.30
C ASN A 5 1.57 51.49 -7.13
N ARG A 6 2.78 52.06 -7.20
CA ARG A 6 3.89 51.45 -7.97
C ARG A 6 4.75 50.49 -7.16
N VAL A 7 4.75 50.62 -5.83
CA VAL A 7 5.60 49.81 -4.94
C VAL A 7 5.01 48.40 -4.73
N VAL A 8 3.68 48.28 -4.71
CA VAL A 8 2.98 47.01 -4.47
C VAL A 8 3.13 46.03 -5.65
N GLY A 9 3.14 46.53 -6.89
CA GLY A 9 3.25 45.69 -8.08
C GLY A 9 4.63 45.03 -8.24
N VAL A 10 5.71 45.72 -7.87
CA VAL A 10 7.08 45.20 -7.98
C VAL A 10 7.36 44.14 -6.92
N GLY A 11 6.82 44.29 -5.72
CA GLY A 11 6.96 43.30 -4.64
C GLY A 11 6.29 41.96 -4.96
N ILE A 12 5.12 41.98 -5.60
CA ILE A 12 4.38 40.77 -5.98
C ILE A 12 5.09 40.01 -7.10
N ILE A 13 5.68 40.72 -8.07
CA ILE A 13 6.43 40.11 -9.18
C ILE A 13 7.73 39.47 -8.67
N PHE A 14 8.42 40.10 -7.71
CA PHE A 14 9.64 39.54 -7.12
C PHE A 14 9.36 38.28 -6.29
N LEU A 15 8.23 38.23 -5.58
CA LEU A 15 7.74 37.04 -4.88
C LEU A 15 7.38 35.90 -5.85
N LEU A 16 6.72 36.19 -6.97
CA LEU A 16 6.39 35.19 -8.00
C LEU A 16 7.64 34.61 -8.69
N CYS A 17 8.65 35.42 -8.96
CA CYS A 17 9.92 34.94 -9.53
C CYS A 17 10.74 34.08 -8.57
N LEU A 18 10.65 34.33 -7.25
CA LEU A 18 11.34 33.50 -6.26
C LEU A 18 10.77 32.08 -6.18
N PHE A 19 9.45 31.92 -6.41
CA PHE A 19 8.80 30.60 -6.50
C PHE A 19 9.15 29.83 -7.78
N LEU A 20 9.49 30.51 -8.89
CA LEU A 20 9.86 29.88 -10.16
C LEU A 20 11.33 29.43 -10.22
N LEU A 21 12.17 29.90 -9.29
CA LEU A 21 13.59 29.54 -9.18
C LEU A 21 13.86 28.47 -8.11
N LEU A 22 12.85 28.02 -7.37
CA LEU A 22 12.98 26.75 -6.65
C LEU A 22 13.13 25.67 -7.73
N PRO A 23 14.23 24.89 -7.73
CA PRO A 23 14.22 23.68 -8.51
C PRO A 23 12.99 22.90 -8.05
N ASN A 24 12.11 22.58 -8.99
CA ASN A 24 11.17 21.49 -8.83
C ASN A 24 12.00 20.22 -8.67
N ALA A 25 12.64 20.05 -7.51
CA ALA A 25 12.83 18.76 -6.91
C ALA A 25 11.45 18.32 -6.41
N VAL A 26 10.50 18.21 -7.36
CA VAL A 26 9.62 17.06 -7.35
C VAL A 26 10.59 15.91 -7.55
N SER A 27 11.13 15.44 -6.43
CA SER A 27 11.58 14.08 -6.32
C SER A 27 10.37 13.29 -6.80
N ALA A 28 10.41 12.83 -8.04
CA ALA A 28 9.70 11.63 -8.40
C ALA A 28 10.34 10.53 -7.54
N ASP A 29 9.98 10.50 -6.26
CA ASP A 29 9.69 9.21 -5.65
C ASP A 29 8.54 8.72 -6.51
N GLU A 30 8.86 7.96 -7.56
CA GLU A 30 8.06 6.78 -7.83
C GLU A 30 8.09 6.00 -6.52
N GLU A 31 7.21 6.38 -5.60
CA GLU A 31 7.06 5.79 -4.29
C GLU A 31 6.75 4.34 -4.59
N ALA A 32 7.78 3.50 -4.52
CA ALA A 32 7.69 2.12 -4.91
C ALA A 32 6.66 1.50 -3.97
N PHE A 33 5.41 1.38 -4.45
CA PHE A 33 4.29 0.92 -3.66
C PHE A 33 4.73 -0.30 -2.87
N THR A 34 4.59 -0.23 -1.55
CA THR A 34 4.86 -1.39 -0.71
C THR A 34 3.97 -2.53 -1.19
N ASP A 35 4.41 -3.78 -1.04
CA ASP A 35 3.58 -4.92 -1.48
C ASP A 35 2.15 -4.85 -0.89
N PHE A 36 2.01 -4.29 0.32
CA PHE A 36 0.73 -4.04 0.97
C PHE A 36 -0.12 -3.02 0.20
N GLU A 37 0.45 -1.85 -0.14
CA GLU A 37 -0.26 -0.83 -0.90
C GLU A 37 -0.63 -1.31 -2.30
N ARG A 38 0.18 -2.17 -2.93
CA ARG A 38 -0.18 -2.79 -4.22
C ARG A 38 -1.46 -3.62 -4.11
N CYS A 39 -1.62 -4.39 -3.04
CA CYS A 39 -2.85 -5.15 -2.80
C CYS A 39 -4.05 -4.24 -2.45
N VAL A 40 -3.81 -3.11 -1.79
CA VAL A 40 -4.85 -2.11 -1.49
C VAL A 40 -5.30 -1.37 -2.75
N VAL A 41 -4.41 -1.04 -3.68
CA VAL A 41 -4.81 -0.36 -4.93
C VAL A 41 -5.72 -1.26 -5.78
N GLN A 42 -5.53 -2.58 -5.74
CA GLN A 42 -6.48 -3.54 -6.36
C GLN A 42 -7.89 -3.49 -5.75
N GLU A 43 -8.07 -2.97 -4.52
CA GLU A 43 -9.39 -2.77 -3.89
C GLU A 43 -10.16 -1.59 -4.53
N TYR A 44 -9.45 -0.59 -5.04
CA TYR A 44 -10.02 0.69 -5.46
C TYR A 44 -10.34 0.80 -6.94
N GLU A 45 -9.88 -0.15 -7.77
CA GLU A 45 -10.36 -0.24 -9.15
C GLU A 45 -11.81 -0.75 -9.12
N GLU A 46 -12.73 0.22 -9.08
CA GLU A 46 -14.15 0.06 -9.36
C GLU A 46 -14.30 -0.93 -10.51
N HIS A 47 -14.96 -2.06 -10.26
CA HIS A 47 -16.00 -2.70 -11.07
C HIS A 47 -16.01 -4.20 -10.77
N ALA A 48 -16.98 -4.58 -9.95
CA ALA A 48 -17.37 -5.91 -9.51
C ALA A 48 -16.53 -6.53 -8.37
N ARG A 49 -17.01 -6.36 -7.13
CA ARG A 49 -16.76 -7.30 -6.02
C ARG A 49 -17.38 -8.64 -6.38
N THR A 50 -16.77 -9.35 -7.32
CA THR A 50 -17.09 -10.75 -7.57
C THR A 50 -16.45 -11.59 -6.47
N PRO A 51 -16.96 -12.81 -6.23
CA PRO A 51 -16.30 -13.75 -5.32
C PRO A 51 -14.83 -14.00 -5.73
N GLU A 52 -14.55 -13.96 -7.04
CA GLU A 52 -13.22 -14.11 -7.63
C GLU A 52 -12.30 -12.93 -7.27
N THR A 53 -12.77 -11.69 -7.47
CA THR A 53 -12.00 -10.48 -7.14
C THR A 53 -11.67 -10.45 -5.64
N ALA A 54 -12.66 -10.77 -4.79
CA ALA A 54 -12.44 -10.85 -3.34
C ALA A 54 -11.41 -11.92 -2.98
N TYR A 55 -11.44 -13.08 -3.65
CA TYR A 55 -10.44 -14.13 -3.45
C TYR A 55 -9.04 -13.67 -3.86
N GLN A 56 -8.91 -13.02 -5.01
CA GLN A 56 -7.62 -12.52 -5.51
C GLN A 56 -7.00 -11.46 -4.60
N ILE A 57 -7.80 -10.55 -4.04
CA ILE A 57 -7.33 -9.56 -3.06
C ILE A 57 -6.85 -10.27 -1.78
N GLY A 58 -7.62 -11.25 -1.28
CA GLY A 58 -7.21 -12.06 -0.12
C GLY A 58 -5.88 -12.79 -0.36
N GLU A 59 -5.72 -13.38 -1.54
CA GLU A 59 -4.48 -14.05 -1.96
C GLU A 59 -3.31 -13.08 -2.03
N CYS A 60 -3.52 -11.87 -2.54
CA CYS A 60 -2.47 -10.84 -2.59
C CYS A 60 -1.90 -10.58 -1.18
N PHE A 61 -2.77 -10.36 -0.18
CA PHE A 61 -2.35 -10.18 1.21
C PHE A 61 -1.71 -11.43 1.82
N TYR A 62 -2.29 -12.61 1.59
CA TYR A 62 -1.77 -13.86 2.12
C TYR A 62 -0.33 -14.13 1.62
N GLN A 63 -0.07 -13.90 0.33
CA GLN A 63 1.25 -14.09 -0.27
C GLN A 63 2.31 -13.13 0.28
N ILE A 64 1.92 -11.93 0.71
CA ILE A 64 2.85 -11.02 1.39
C ILE A 64 3.42 -11.70 2.65
N VAL A 65 2.56 -12.32 3.45
CA VAL A 65 2.99 -13.00 4.67
C VAL A 65 3.82 -14.25 4.35
N HIS A 66 3.42 -15.03 3.35
CA HIS A 66 4.20 -16.17 2.87
C HIS A 66 5.63 -15.75 2.48
N ARG A 67 5.76 -14.71 1.64
CA ARG A 67 7.07 -14.18 1.21
C ARG A 67 7.89 -13.63 2.39
N ARG A 68 7.26 -12.97 3.37
CA ARG A 68 7.98 -12.36 4.51
C ARG A 68 8.41 -13.39 5.55
N CYS A 69 7.54 -14.33 5.90
CA CYS A 69 7.77 -15.25 7.00
C CYS A 69 8.58 -16.49 6.57
N ASP A 70 8.39 -17.00 5.35
CA ASP A 70 9.02 -18.25 4.94
C ASP A 70 10.47 -18.02 4.44
N HIS A 71 10.79 -16.81 3.94
CA HIS A 71 12.15 -16.40 3.60
C HIS A 71 12.99 -15.93 4.79
N MET A 72 12.44 -15.73 5.99
CA MET A 72 13.23 -15.42 7.19
C MET A 72 14.13 -16.57 7.65
N SER A 73 13.93 -17.79 7.13
CA SER A 73 14.73 -18.98 7.47
C SER A 73 16.08 -19.05 6.74
N VAL A 74 16.27 -18.28 5.66
CA VAL A 74 17.49 -18.34 4.83
C VAL A 74 18.26 -17.03 4.99
N SER A 75 19.18 -17.02 5.96
CA SER A 75 20.34 -16.13 6.10
C SER A 75 20.40 -14.98 5.09
N MET A 76 19.76 -13.86 5.40
CA MET A 76 19.99 -12.60 4.69
C MET A 76 20.46 -11.52 5.67
N ASN A 77 21.54 -10.90 5.25
CA ASN A 77 22.16 -9.66 5.71
C ASN A 77 21.15 -8.61 6.20
N THR A 78 21.55 -7.85 7.22
CA THR A 78 20.73 -6.90 7.98
C THR A 78 20.09 -5.78 7.15
N GLU A 79 20.63 -5.45 5.98
CA GLU A 79 20.08 -4.43 5.07
C GLU A 79 18.82 -4.93 4.34
N THR A 80 18.77 -6.21 3.96
CA THR A 80 17.60 -6.86 3.33
C THR A 80 16.46 -7.04 4.35
N MET A 81 16.79 -7.27 5.62
CA MET A 81 15.82 -7.27 6.72
C MET A 81 15.14 -5.92 6.93
N GLN A 82 15.82 -4.80 6.62
CA GLN A 82 15.27 -3.46 6.80
C GLN A 82 14.33 -3.07 5.66
N ALA A 83 14.60 -3.53 4.43
CA ALA A 83 13.70 -3.39 3.28
C ALA A 83 12.41 -4.22 3.40
N LEU A 84 12.48 -5.41 4.01
CA LEU A 84 11.28 -6.24 4.28
C LEU A 84 10.46 -5.78 5.50
N LYS A 85 10.97 -4.84 6.29
CA LYS A 85 10.31 -4.30 7.49
C LYS A 85 9.27 -3.24 7.11
N SER A 86 8.28 -3.65 6.30
CA SER A 86 7.00 -2.96 6.29
C SER A 86 6.55 -2.80 7.75
N LYS A 87 6.14 -1.58 8.13
CA LYS A 87 5.66 -1.28 9.49
C LYS A 87 4.43 -2.10 9.89
N ILE A 88 3.80 -2.78 8.93
CA ILE A 88 2.57 -3.54 9.12
C ILE A 88 2.91 -4.97 9.52
N SER A 89 2.40 -5.39 10.68
CA SER A 89 2.64 -6.72 11.22
C SER A 89 2.01 -7.81 10.36
N ALA A 90 2.62 -8.99 10.32
CA ALA A 90 2.06 -10.16 9.63
C ALA A 90 0.64 -10.49 10.11
N HIS A 91 0.36 -10.28 11.40
CA HIS A 91 -0.97 -10.46 11.98
C HIS A 91 -2.01 -9.57 11.30
N ILE A 92 -1.73 -8.26 11.12
CA ILE A 92 -2.64 -7.33 10.45
C ILE A 92 -2.86 -7.77 8.99
N ILE A 93 -1.80 -8.15 8.28
CA ILE A 93 -1.90 -8.54 6.86
C ILE A 93 -2.74 -9.80 6.69
N LEU A 94 -2.59 -10.80 7.57
CA LEU A 94 -3.44 -11.98 7.55
C LEU A 94 -4.89 -11.67 7.95
N GLN A 95 -5.16 -10.69 8.81
CA GLN A 95 -6.53 -10.25 9.09
C GLN A 95 -7.19 -9.60 7.87
N TYR A 96 -6.43 -8.86 7.07
CA TYR A 96 -6.90 -8.37 5.77
C TYR A 96 -7.20 -9.55 4.82
N ALA A 97 -6.31 -10.53 4.72
CA ALA A 97 -6.58 -11.74 3.92
C ALA A 97 -7.85 -12.48 4.38
N ASP A 98 -8.03 -12.69 5.70
CA ASP A 98 -9.20 -13.36 6.28
C ASP A 98 -10.51 -12.66 5.89
N SER A 99 -10.56 -11.32 6.00
CA SER A 99 -11.78 -10.57 5.69
C SER A 99 -12.20 -10.69 4.23
N TRP A 100 -11.23 -10.70 3.31
CA TRP A 100 -11.46 -10.89 1.88
C TRP A 100 -11.87 -12.33 1.54
N PHE A 101 -11.26 -13.33 2.16
CA PHE A 101 -11.69 -14.72 1.97
C PHE A 101 -13.06 -15.00 2.57
N VAL A 102 -13.44 -14.35 3.67
CA VAL A 102 -14.81 -14.39 4.20
C VAL A 102 -15.79 -13.86 3.16
N LEU A 103 -15.49 -12.72 2.53
CA LEU A 103 -16.34 -12.14 1.49
C LEU A 103 -16.44 -13.09 0.27
N ALA A 104 -15.31 -13.58 -0.22
CA ALA A 104 -15.27 -14.51 -1.35
C ALA A 104 -16.05 -15.81 -1.08
N ALA A 105 -15.88 -16.40 0.10
CA ALA A 105 -16.58 -17.62 0.51
C ALA A 105 -18.09 -17.38 0.64
N LYS A 106 -18.47 -16.25 1.26
CA LYS A 106 -19.87 -15.86 1.42
C LYS A 106 -20.57 -15.70 0.07
N ASP A 107 -19.87 -15.14 -0.92
CA ASP A 107 -20.44 -14.87 -2.24
C ASP A 107 -20.28 -16.05 -3.22
N GLY A 108 -19.70 -17.18 -2.77
CA GLY A 108 -19.74 -18.47 -3.49
C GLY A 108 -18.45 -18.90 -4.17
N HIS A 109 -17.29 -18.31 -3.86
CA HIS A 109 -16.00 -18.76 -4.37
C HIS A 109 -15.61 -20.11 -3.76
N LEU A 110 -15.46 -21.14 -4.61
CA LEU A 110 -15.25 -22.53 -4.17
C LEU A 110 -13.95 -22.72 -3.36
N GLY A 111 -12.87 -22.05 -3.75
CA GLY A 111 -11.58 -22.15 -3.06
C GLY A 111 -11.46 -21.30 -1.79
N ALA A 112 -12.39 -20.37 -1.56
CA ALA A 112 -12.22 -19.38 -0.49
C ALA A 112 -12.40 -19.99 0.91
N THR A 113 -13.22 -21.03 1.05
CA THR A 113 -13.44 -21.69 2.34
C THR A 113 -12.18 -22.41 2.83
N GLU A 114 -11.49 -23.10 1.92
CA GLU A 114 -10.22 -23.79 2.23
C GLU A 114 -9.13 -22.78 2.58
N GLN A 115 -9.00 -21.73 1.76
CA GLN A 115 -8.00 -20.69 1.98
C GLN A 115 -8.25 -19.89 3.27
N LEU A 116 -9.52 -19.66 3.63
CA LEU A 116 -9.91 -19.06 4.91
C LEU A 116 -9.46 -19.93 6.10
N ALA A 117 -9.66 -21.25 6.02
CA ALA A 117 -9.22 -22.16 7.08
C ALA A 117 -7.69 -22.21 7.20
N GLN A 118 -6.96 -22.13 6.07
CA GLN A 118 -5.50 -22.02 6.09
C GLN A 118 -5.04 -20.69 6.72
N THR A 119 -5.65 -19.58 6.33
CA THR A 119 -5.36 -18.25 6.86
C THR A 119 -5.56 -18.20 8.37
N ARG A 120 -6.66 -18.78 8.88
CA ARG A 120 -6.95 -18.81 10.34
C ARG A 120 -6.00 -19.69 11.13
N ARG A 121 -5.53 -20.82 10.56
CA ARG A 121 -4.48 -21.62 11.18
C ARG A 121 -3.19 -20.80 11.33
N ARG A 122 -2.79 -20.10 10.27
CA ARG A 122 -1.58 -19.27 10.29
C ARG A 122 -1.70 -18.07 11.22
N LEU A 123 -2.89 -17.47 11.37
CA LEU A 123 -3.16 -16.44 12.37
C LEU A 123 -2.98 -16.93 13.81
N ALA A 124 -3.29 -18.19 14.10
CA ALA A 124 -3.12 -18.78 15.43
C ALA A 124 -1.66 -19.14 15.76
N GLU A 125 -0.76 -19.12 14.77
CA GLU A 125 0.67 -19.42 14.89
C GLU A 125 1.54 -18.15 15.07
N LEU A 126 0.96 -16.96 14.85
CA LEU A 126 1.61 -15.65 15.02
C LEU A 126 1.33 -15.06 16.41
#